data_AF-A0A527J7Z9-F1
#
_entry.id   AF-A0A527J7Z9-F1
#
_cell.length_a   1.000
_cell.length_b   1.000
_cell.length_c   1.000
_cell.angle_alpha   90.00
_cell.angle_beta   90.00
_cell.angle_gamma   90.00
#
_symmetry.space_group_name_H-M   'P 1'
#
loop_
_entity.id
_entity.type
_entity.pdbx_description
1 polymer ?
#
loop_
_entity_poly.entity_id
_entity_poly.type
_entity_poly.pdbx_seq_one_letter_code
_entity_poly.pdbx_strand_id
1 'polypeptide(L)'
;MTFAQSVGAFFRRLKPFILLFLLTQFLVRLALTLVSAKDLSFHPADWLVPFFTGFWFDIVTLLPILVVFLLFPLLLPVSWAGKRFDRAVGLSGFAIFLFLMVVQGVSEYFFWDEFTTRFNFIAVDYLVYTQEVIQNIMESYPVVPLLAGIGLLAVGGLVAVF
;
A
#
# COMPACT_ATOMS: atom_id res chain seq x y z
N MET A 1 27.08 19.11 -2.50
CA MET A 1 25.68 19.33 -2.07
C MET A 1 25.71 19.80 -0.64
N THR A 2 24.97 20.86 -0.31
CA THR A 2 24.73 21.23 1.09
C THR A 2 23.73 20.27 1.71
N PHE A 3 23.76 20.09 3.04
CA PHE A 3 22.85 19.20 3.77
C PHE A 3 21.36 19.45 3.41
N ALA A 4 20.96 20.72 3.31
CA ALA A 4 19.60 21.11 2.93
C ALA A 4 19.19 20.65 1.50
N GLN A 5 20.13 20.67 0.55
CA GLN A 5 19.87 20.19 -0.82
C GLN A 5 19.68 18.68 -0.87
N SER A 6 20.41 17.94 -0.03
CA SER A 6 20.26 16.47 0.10
C SER A 6 18.91 16.10 0.71
N VAL A 7 18.49 16.81 1.76
CA VAL A 7 17.18 16.62 2.41
C VAL A 7 16.03 16.93 1.42
N GLY A 8 16.13 18.03 0.66
CA GLY A 8 15.10 18.40 -0.32
C GLY A 8 14.97 17.41 -1.49
N ALA A 9 16.08 16.86 -1.98
CA ALA A 9 16.08 15.83 -3.02
C ALA A 9 15.46 14.52 -2.52
N PHE A 10 15.70 14.18 -1.26
CA PHE A 10 15.16 13.02 -0.59
C PHE A 10 13.63 13.08 -0.45
N PHE A 11 13.08 14.17 0.10
CA PHE A 11 11.62 14.34 0.21
C PHE A 11 10.92 14.27 -1.15
N ARG A 12 11.55 14.78 -2.20
CA ARG A 12 11.02 14.70 -3.57
C ARG A 12 10.89 13.26 -4.07
N ARG A 13 11.82 12.38 -3.71
CA ARG A 13 11.78 10.96 -4.07
C ARG A 13 10.70 10.18 -3.31
N LEU A 14 10.48 10.50 -2.04
CA LEU A 14 9.48 9.80 -1.22
C LEU A 14 8.06 10.29 -1.43
N LYS A 15 7.86 11.55 -1.81
CA LYS A 15 6.54 12.14 -2.05
C LYS A 15 5.59 11.24 -2.86
N PRO A 16 5.95 10.66 -4.01
CA PRO A 16 5.04 9.80 -4.77
C PRO A 16 4.62 8.55 -3.99
N PHE A 17 5.51 7.92 -3.21
CA PHE A 17 5.19 6.75 -2.38
C PHE A 17 4.23 7.12 -1.25
N ILE A 18 4.49 8.25 -0.57
CA ILE A 18 3.63 8.76 0.50
C ILE A 18 2.23 9.06 -0.03
N LEU A 19 2.14 9.78 -1.14
CA LEU A 19 0.85 10.15 -1.74
C LEU A 19 0.09 8.92 -2.21
N LEU A 20 0.76 7.98 -2.87
CA LEU A 20 0.13 6.75 -3.33
C LEU A 20 -0.39 5.92 -2.15
N PHE A 21 0.40 5.77 -1.09
CA PHE A 21 -0.02 5.06 0.12
C PHE A 21 -1.25 5.71 0.75
N LEU A 22 -1.17 7.00 1.09
CA LEU A 22 -2.26 7.71 1.77
C LEU A 22 -3.53 7.75 0.91
N LEU A 23 -3.39 7.96 -0.40
CA LEU A 23 -4.52 7.94 -1.32
C LEU A 23 -5.16 6.55 -1.37
N THR A 24 -4.34 5.49 -1.46
CA THR A 24 -4.86 4.12 -1.48
C THR A 24 -5.59 3.79 -0.19
N GLN A 25 -5.00 4.08 0.98
CA GLN A 25 -5.62 3.82 2.28
C GLN A 25 -6.93 4.60 2.45
N PHE A 26 -6.96 5.86 1.99
CA PHE A 26 -8.18 6.66 2.00
C PHE A 26 -9.26 6.08 1.07
N LEU A 27 -8.89 5.69 -0.15
CA LEU A 27 -9.83 5.12 -1.13
C LEU A 27 -10.39 3.77 -0.67
N VAL A 28 -9.55 2.90 -0.11
CA VAL A 28 -10.01 1.61 0.45
C VAL A 28 -10.98 1.88 1.61
N ARG A 29 -10.62 2.78 2.54
CA ARG A 29 -11.52 3.13 3.65
C ARG A 29 -12.85 3.69 3.15
N LEU A 30 -12.81 4.61 2.19
CA LEU A 30 -14.01 5.16 1.58
C LEU A 30 -14.86 4.06 0.95
N ALA A 31 -14.26 3.16 0.16
CA ALA A 31 -14.96 2.05 -0.46
C ALA A 31 -15.61 1.13 0.59
N LEU A 32 -14.91 0.77 1.66
CA LEU A 32 -15.44 -0.09 2.72
C LEU A 32 -16.57 0.59 3.50
N THR A 33 -16.46 1.89 3.78
CA THR A 33 -17.56 2.67 4.38
C THR A 33 -18.78 2.69 3.45
N LEU A 34 -18.59 2.84 2.14
CA LEU A 34 -19.69 2.83 1.17
C LEU A 34 -20.34 1.44 1.05
N VAL A 35 -19.56 0.37 1.05
CA VAL A 35 -20.06 -1.01 1.06
C VAL A 35 -20.89 -1.27 2.32
N SER A 36 -20.44 -0.77 3.46
CA SER A 36 -21.10 -0.94 4.77
C SER A 36 -22.13 0.14 5.09
N ALA A 37 -22.46 1.02 4.12
CA ALA A 37 -23.31 2.19 4.34
C ALA A 37 -24.71 1.86 4.86
N LYS A 38 -25.23 0.67 4.53
CA LYS A 38 -26.55 0.20 4.96
C LYS A 38 -26.58 -0.26 6.41
N ASP A 39 -25.42 -0.66 6.94
CA ASP A 39 -25.26 -1.17 8.30
C ASP A 39 -24.86 -0.06 9.29
N LEU A 40 -24.46 1.10 8.77
CA LEU A 40 -24.09 2.28 9.55
C LEU A 40 -25.32 3.05 10.02
N SER A 41 -25.29 3.53 11.26
CA SER A 41 -26.33 4.43 11.75
C SER A 41 -26.16 5.84 11.15
N PHE A 42 -27.18 6.68 11.28
CA PHE A 42 -27.09 8.10 10.89
C PHE A 42 -26.22 8.94 11.86
N HIS A 43 -25.66 8.33 12.91
CA HIS A 43 -24.83 9.05 13.86
C HIS A 43 -23.50 9.49 13.22
N PRO A 44 -23.11 10.78 13.25
CA PRO A 44 -21.91 11.27 12.54
C PRO A 44 -20.61 10.57 12.93
N ALA A 45 -20.52 10.03 14.15
CA ALA A 45 -19.33 9.31 14.60
C ALA A 45 -19.05 8.05 13.76
N ASP A 46 -20.08 7.33 13.31
CA ASP A 46 -19.94 6.09 12.53
C ASP A 46 -19.31 6.36 11.16
N TRP A 47 -19.45 7.60 10.68
CA TRP A 47 -18.91 8.06 9.40
C TRP A 47 -17.54 8.73 9.54
N LEU A 48 -17.27 9.40 10.66
CA LEU A 48 -16.07 10.21 10.83
C LEU A 48 -14.96 9.52 11.61
N VAL A 49 -15.30 8.78 12.68
CA VAL A 49 -14.31 8.12 13.54
C VAL A 49 -13.41 7.17 12.77
N PRO A 50 -13.91 6.29 11.86
CA PRO A 50 -13.06 5.40 11.09
C PRO A 50 -12.00 6.13 10.25
N PHE A 51 -12.28 7.35 9.80
CA PHE A 51 -11.34 8.15 9.02
C PHE A 51 -10.23 8.75 9.89
N PHE A 52 -10.55 9.25 11.08
CA PHE A 52 -9.55 9.79 12.00
C PHE A 52 -8.67 8.69 12.60
N THR A 53 -9.28 7.63 13.12
CA THR A 53 -8.53 6.50 13.68
C THR A 53 -7.72 5.80 12.59
N GLY A 54 -8.35 5.57 11.43
CA GLY A 54 -7.66 4.99 10.28
C GLY A 54 -6.49 5.84 9.80
N PHE A 55 -6.63 7.17 9.74
CA PHE A 55 -5.53 8.05 9.34
C PHE A 55 -4.36 8.01 10.33
N TRP A 56 -4.64 7.87 11.63
CA TRP A 56 -3.60 7.64 12.63
C TRP A 56 -2.84 6.34 12.37
N PHE A 57 -3.56 5.23 12.11
CA PHE A 57 -2.94 3.96 11.72
C PHE A 57 -2.12 4.09 10.43
N ASP A 58 -2.63 4.81 9.42
CA ASP A 58 -1.93 5.05 8.17
C ASP A 58 -0.58 5.74 8.41
N ILE A 59 -0.54 6.76 9.28
CA ILE A 59 0.71 7.44 9.65
C ILE A 59 1.67 6.44 10.31
N VAL A 60 1.20 5.69 11.31
CA VAL A 60 2.03 4.73 12.06
C VAL A 60 2.59 3.65 11.13
N THR A 61 1.80 3.14 10.20
CA THR A 61 2.22 2.12 9.21
C THR A 61 3.15 2.70 8.14
N LEU A 62 2.96 3.97 7.75
CA LEU A 62 3.81 4.62 6.76
C LEU A 62 5.24 4.80 7.27
N LEU A 63 5.43 5.07 8.57
CA LEU A 63 6.76 5.28 9.15
C LEU A 63 7.77 4.15 8.86
N PRO A 64 7.51 2.86 9.20
CA PRO A 64 8.43 1.78 8.87
C PRO A 64 8.59 1.56 7.36
N ILE A 65 7.55 1.80 6.55
CA ILE A 65 7.65 1.74 5.08
C ILE A 65 8.66 2.79 4.57
N LEU A 66 8.60 4.02 5.08
CA LEU A 66 9.54 5.07 4.70
C LEU A 66 10.97 4.73 5.12
N VAL A 67 11.15 4.05 6.27
CA VAL A 67 12.47 3.56 6.69
C VAL A 67 13.05 2.57 5.67
N VAL A 68 12.26 1.64 5.13
CA VAL A 68 12.74 0.72 4.09
C VAL A 68 13.16 1.47 2.83
N PHE A 69 12.37 2.45 2.39
CA PHE A 69 12.73 3.28 1.22
C PHE A 69 13.92 4.22 1.47
N LEU A 70 14.19 4.55 2.74
CA LEU A 70 15.35 5.31 3.19
C LEU A 70 16.65 4.52 3.15
N LEU A 71 16.61 3.23 3.48
CA LEU A 71 17.79 2.37 3.51
C LEU A 71 18.39 2.19 2.11
N PHE A 72 17.56 2.14 1.08
CA PHE A 72 18.03 1.89 -0.28
C PHE A 72 19.02 2.94 -0.83
N PRO A 73 18.71 4.26 -0.83
CA PRO A 73 19.66 5.29 -1.24
C PRO A 73 20.84 5.44 -0.26
N LEU A 74 20.69 5.04 1.00
CA LEU A 74 21.77 5.08 1.99
C LEU A 74 22.87 4.04 1.68
N LEU A 75 22.48 2.87 1.15
CA LEU A 75 23.40 1.80 0.78
C LEU A 75 24.04 2.00 -0.61
N LEU A 76 23.48 2.89 -1.43
CA LEU A 76 23.96 3.14 -2.78
C LEU A 76 25.23 4.02 -2.80
N PRO A 77 26.26 3.66 -3.59
CA PRO A 77 27.42 4.52 -3.79
C PRO A 77 26.99 5.89 -4.36
N VAL A 78 27.51 6.98 -3.79
CA VAL A 78 27.22 8.36 -4.24
C VAL A 78 27.50 8.54 -5.74
N SER A 79 28.49 7.81 -6.27
CA SER A 79 28.85 7.83 -7.69
C SER A 79 27.77 7.28 -8.62
N TRP A 80 26.76 6.58 -8.10
CA TRP A 80 25.65 6.01 -8.88
C TRP A 80 24.38 6.87 -8.81
N ALA A 81 24.33 7.85 -7.91
CA ALA A 81 23.19 8.75 -7.76
C ALA A 81 22.85 9.48 -9.08
N GLY A 82 21.58 9.42 -9.47
CA GLY A 82 21.04 10.06 -10.68
C GLY A 82 21.37 9.36 -12.00
N LYS A 83 22.20 8.31 -11.99
CA LYS A 83 22.54 7.51 -13.18
C LYS A 83 21.42 6.55 -13.56
N ARG A 84 21.56 5.91 -14.72
CA ARG A 84 20.58 4.94 -15.26
C ARG A 84 20.19 3.86 -14.25
N PHE A 85 21.15 3.36 -13.48
CA PHE A 85 20.90 2.34 -12.45
C PHE A 85 19.99 2.85 -11.32
N ASP A 86 20.33 3.98 -10.69
CA ASP A 86 19.51 4.59 -9.63
C ASP A 86 18.09 4.93 -10.11
N ARG A 87 17.94 5.39 -11.36
CA ARG A 87 16.61 5.60 -11.96
C ARG A 87 15.85 4.29 -12.17
N ALA A 88 16.50 3.27 -12.72
CA ALA A 88 15.87 1.97 -12.97
C ALA A 88 15.41 1.32 -11.67
N VAL A 89 16.21 1.39 -10.61
CA VAL A 89 15.80 0.84 -9.31
C VAL A 89 14.69 1.67 -8.67
N GLY A 90 14.77 3.01 -8.73
CA GLY A 90 13.68 3.86 -8.23
C GLY A 90 12.35 3.57 -8.93
N LEU A 91 12.36 3.41 -10.26
CA LEU A 91 11.19 3.05 -11.05
C LEU A 91 10.67 1.65 -10.69
N SER A 92 11.57 0.66 -10.59
CA SER A 92 11.20 -0.71 -10.23
C SER A 92 10.61 -0.78 -8.82
N GLY A 93 11.20 -0.06 -7.86
CA GLY A 93 10.69 0.04 -6.50
C GLY A 93 9.31 0.70 -6.45
N PHE A 94 9.09 1.76 -7.25
CA PHE A 94 7.78 2.38 -7.35
C PHE A 94 6.74 1.45 -8.00
N ALA A 95 7.11 0.71 -9.05
CA ALA A 95 6.23 -0.25 -9.70
C ALA A 95 5.82 -1.39 -8.75
N ILE A 96 6.78 -1.95 -8.00
CA ILE A 96 6.52 -2.96 -6.98
C ILE A 96 5.61 -2.39 -5.89
N PHE A 97 5.89 -1.17 -5.43
CA PHE A 97 5.08 -0.53 -4.40
C PHE A 97 3.63 -0.31 -4.87
N LEU A 98 3.44 0.17 -6.10
CA LEU A 98 2.11 0.32 -6.72
C LEU A 98 1.38 -1.02 -6.80
N PHE A 99 2.05 -2.06 -7.28
CA PHE A 99 1.50 -3.41 -7.31
C PHE A 99 1.05 -3.87 -5.91
N LEU A 100 1.89 -3.70 -4.90
CA LEU A 100 1.57 -4.07 -3.51
C LEU A 100 0.40 -3.26 -2.95
N MET A 101 0.26 -1.98 -3.29
CA MET A 101 -0.88 -1.16 -2.87
C MET A 101 -2.20 -1.67 -3.45
N VAL A 102 -2.20 -2.07 -4.73
CA VAL A 102 -3.41 -2.63 -5.36
C VAL A 102 -3.74 -4.01 -4.79
N VAL A 103 -2.74 -4.89 -4.63
CA VAL A 103 -2.93 -6.20 -3.96
C VAL A 103 -3.47 -6.01 -2.55
N GLN A 104 -2.89 -5.10 -1.76
CA GLN A 104 -3.34 -4.83 -0.40
C GLN A 104 -4.80 -4.38 -0.36
N GLY A 105 -5.21 -3.44 -1.23
CA GLY A 105 -6.59 -2.98 -1.29
C GLY A 105 -7.58 -4.07 -1.70
N VAL A 106 -7.23 -4.93 -2.66
CA VAL A 106 -8.06 -6.06 -3.07
C VAL A 106 -8.15 -7.11 -1.96
N SER A 107 -7.04 -7.46 -1.33
CA SER A 107 -7.02 -8.41 -0.21
C SER A 107 -7.84 -7.89 0.97
N GLU A 108 -7.80 -6.58 1.23
CA GLU A 108 -8.56 -5.96 2.30
C GLU A 108 -10.07 -5.96 2.02
N TYR A 109 -10.49 -5.84 0.76
CA TYR A 109 -11.89 -6.03 0.37
C TYR A 109 -12.39 -7.45 0.69
N PHE A 110 -11.66 -8.48 0.27
CA PHE A 110 -12.05 -9.86 0.58
C PHE A 110 -12.00 -10.17 2.08
N PHE A 111 -11.01 -9.63 2.79
CA PHE A 111 -10.93 -9.78 4.24
C PHE A 111 -12.09 -9.09 4.95
N TRP A 112 -12.52 -7.93 4.45
CA TRP A 112 -13.69 -7.23 4.97
C TRP A 112 -14.99 -7.98 4.70
N ASP A 113 -15.15 -8.58 3.51
CA ASP A 113 -16.32 -9.38 3.16
C ASP A 113 -16.52 -10.57 4.12
N GLU A 114 -15.42 -11.20 4.54
CA GLU A 114 -15.44 -12.36 5.44
C GLU A 114 -15.58 -11.97 6.92
N PHE A 115 -14.85 -10.94 7.36
CA PHE A 115 -14.70 -10.64 8.80
C PHE A 115 -15.30 -9.30 9.24
N THR A 116 -15.82 -8.51 8.31
CA THR A 116 -16.39 -7.16 8.53
C THR A 116 -15.46 -6.25 9.33
N THR A 117 -14.16 -6.42 9.12
CA THR A 117 -13.11 -5.69 9.81
C THR A 117 -11.88 -5.56 8.91
N ARG A 118 -11.03 -4.57 9.17
CA ARG A 118 -9.73 -4.45 8.49
C ARG A 118 -8.77 -5.49 9.05
N PHE A 119 -7.59 -5.63 8.43
CA PHE A 119 -6.56 -6.54 8.93
C PHE A 119 -6.29 -6.32 10.43
N ASN A 120 -6.41 -7.39 11.20
CA ASN A 120 -6.31 -7.40 12.64
C ASN A 120 -5.47 -8.61 13.09
N PHE A 121 -5.61 -9.03 14.35
CA PHE A 121 -4.84 -10.14 14.89
C PHE A 121 -5.12 -11.49 14.21
N ILE A 122 -6.29 -11.68 13.58
CA ILE A 122 -6.60 -12.88 12.79
C ILE A 122 -5.65 -12.99 11.59
N ALA A 123 -5.28 -11.85 10.98
CA ALA A 123 -4.31 -11.85 9.90
C ALA A 123 -2.90 -12.26 10.36
N VAL A 124 -2.60 -12.17 11.67
CA VAL A 124 -1.33 -12.68 12.22
C VAL A 124 -1.35 -14.21 12.24
N ASP A 125 -2.48 -14.83 12.56
CA ASP A 125 -2.62 -16.29 12.50
C ASP A 125 -2.39 -16.81 11.07
N TYR A 126 -2.72 -16.01 10.05
CA TYR A 126 -2.47 -16.37 8.65
C TYR A 126 -0.97 -16.42 8.31
N LEU A 127 -0.15 -15.66 9.03
CA LEU A 127 1.31 -15.72 8.91
C LEU A 127 1.91 -16.91 9.66
N VAL A 128 1.18 -17.49 10.61
CA VAL A 128 1.60 -18.70 11.34
C VAL A 128 1.19 -19.94 10.54
N TYR A 129 -0.06 -20.00 10.07
CA TYR A 129 -0.64 -21.13 9.32
C TYR A 129 -0.65 -20.89 7.81
N THR A 130 0.53 -20.56 7.27
CA THR A 130 0.65 -20.07 5.88
C THR A 130 0.23 -21.09 4.84
N GLN A 131 0.52 -22.39 5.03
CA GLN A 131 0.25 -23.41 4.00
C GLN A 131 -1.24 -23.64 3.86
N GLU A 132 -1.93 -23.78 4.98
CA GLU A 132 -3.37 -23.99 5.05
C GLU A 132 -4.12 -22.78 4.47
N VAL A 133 -3.71 -21.56 4.86
CA VAL A 133 -4.36 -20.33 4.38
C VAL A 133 -4.11 -20.12 2.89
N ILE A 134 -2.89 -20.33 2.39
CA ILE A 134 -2.60 -20.20 0.95
C ILE A 134 -3.45 -21.20 0.17
N GLN A 135 -3.54 -22.46 0.61
CA GLN A 135 -4.35 -23.46 -0.07
C GLN A 135 -5.83 -23.05 -0.09
N ASN A 136 -6.38 -22.62 1.04
CA ASN A 136 -7.77 -22.14 1.14
C ASN A 136 -8.04 -20.97 0.19
N ILE A 137 -7.12 -19.99 0.11
CA ILE A 137 -7.26 -18.83 -0.79
C ILE A 137 -7.23 -19.28 -2.26
N MET A 138 -6.32 -20.19 -2.61
CA MET A 138 -6.18 -20.68 -3.99
C MET A 138 -7.38 -21.52 -4.45
N GLU A 139 -8.04 -22.23 -3.53
CA GLU A 139 -9.27 -22.98 -3.80
C GLU A 139 -10.52 -22.08 -3.86
N SER A 140 -10.55 -21.02 -3.03
CA SER A 140 -11.74 -20.17 -2.89
C SER A 140 -11.81 -19.03 -3.91
N TYR A 141 -10.66 -18.56 -4.40
CA TYR A 141 -10.60 -17.39 -5.27
C TYR A 141 -9.80 -17.66 -6.54
N PRO A 142 -10.15 -17.01 -7.67
CA PRO A 142 -9.38 -17.12 -8.89
C PRO A 142 -8.12 -16.23 -8.78
N VAL A 143 -7.16 -16.66 -7.96
CA VAL A 143 -5.97 -15.87 -7.59
C VAL A 143 -5.13 -15.49 -8.80
N VAL A 144 -4.91 -16.42 -9.75
CA VAL A 144 -4.09 -16.18 -10.94
C VAL A 144 -4.63 -15.02 -11.81
N PRO A 145 -5.90 -15.02 -12.26
CA PRO A 145 -6.42 -13.89 -13.04
C PRO A 145 -6.54 -12.61 -12.20
N LEU A 146 -6.78 -12.69 -10.88
CA LEU A 146 -6.74 -11.52 -10.00
C LEU A 146 -5.36 -10.86 -10.01
N LEU A 147 -4.30 -11.63 -9.74
CA LEU A 147 -2.93 -11.13 -9.75
C LEU A 147 -2.50 -10.63 -11.13
N ALA A 148 -2.94 -11.28 -12.21
CA ALA A 148 -2.69 -10.82 -13.57
C ALA A 148 -3.36 -9.47 -13.85
N GLY A 149 -4.63 -9.31 -13.48
CA GLY A 149 -5.36 -8.05 -13.61
C GLY A 149 -4.73 -6.93 -12.80
N ILE A 150 -4.33 -7.22 -11.56
CA ILE A 150 -3.61 -6.26 -10.71
C ILE A 150 -2.26 -5.88 -11.31
N GLY A 151 -1.52 -6.85 -11.85
CA GLY A 151 -0.27 -6.61 -12.56
C GLY A 151 -0.44 -5.66 -13.75
N LEU A 152 -1.48 -5.89 -14.58
CA LEU A 152 -1.80 -5.02 -15.72
C LEU A 152 -2.18 -3.60 -15.27
N LEU A 153 -2.99 -3.47 -14.22
CA LEU A 153 -3.34 -2.17 -13.65
C LEU A 153 -2.12 -1.43 -13.10
N ALA A 154 -1.22 -2.13 -12.41
CA ALA A 154 0.01 -1.55 -11.89
C ALA A 154 0.93 -1.07 -13.03
N VAL A 155 1.09 -1.86 -14.10
CA VAL A 155 1.85 -1.45 -15.28
C VAL A 155 1.21 -0.26 -15.98
N GLY A 156 -0.12 -0.27 -16.18
CA GLY A 156 -0.85 0.85 -16.77
C GLY A 156 -0.74 2.13 -15.95
N GLY A 157 -0.85 2.03 -14.62
CA GLY A 157 -0.66 3.15 -13.70
C GLY A 157 0.76 3.70 -13.71
N LEU A 158 1.77 2.85 -13.86
CA LEU A 158 3.16 3.27 -14.02
C LEU A 158 3.35 4.12 -15.29
N VAL A 159 2.77 3.70 -16.42
CA VAL A 159 2.83 4.43 -17.69
C VAL A 159 2.07 5.77 -17.62
N ALA A 160 1.00 5.87 -16.84
CA ALA A 160 0.26 7.12 -16.70
C ALA A 160 0.99 8.21 -15.89
N VAL A 161 1.96 7.82 -15.06
CA VAL A 161 2.70 8.71 -14.16
C VAL A 161 4.01 9.23 -14.77
N PHE A 162 4.52 8.60 -15.84
CA PHE A 162 5.80 8.91 -16.49
C PHE A 162 5.66 9.20 -17.99
#